data_AF-A0A967I2W6-F1
#
_entry.id   AF-A0A967I2W6-F1
#
_cell.length_a   1.000
_cell.length_b   1.000
_cell.length_c   1.000
_cell.angle_alpha   90.00
_cell.angle_beta   90.00
_cell.angle_gamma   90.00
#
_symmetry.space_group_name_H-M   'P 1'
#
loop_
_entity.id
_entity.type
_entity.pdbx_description
1 polymer ?
#
loop_
_entity_poly.entity_id
_entity_poly.type
_entity_poly.pdbx_seq_one_letter_code
_entity_poly.pdbx_strand_id
1 'polypeptide(L)' 'SELLYERGIYPQSTYIFKHALTQEVAYDSLLLKRRKEIHEKIGKVIEALYPDRLEEYYELLAYHYGRS' A
#
# COMPACT_ATOMS: atom_id res chain seq x y z
N SER A 1 -12.63 -15.85 1.20
CA SER A 1 -12.94 -14.42 1.01
C SER A 1 -13.33 -14.18 -0.44
N GLU A 2 -14.42 -13.47 -0.70
CA GLU A 2 -14.87 -13.12 -2.07
C GLU A 2 -14.05 -11.99 -2.68
N LEU A 3 -13.41 -11.15 -1.86
CA LEU A 3 -12.73 -9.94 -2.31
C LEU A 3 -11.21 -10.09 -2.41
N LEU A 4 -10.61 -10.85 -1.48
CA LEU A 4 -9.17 -11.04 -1.36
C LEU A 4 -8.80 -12.51 -1.58
N TYR A 5 -7.60 -12.74 -2.12
CA TYR A 5 -6.94 -14.03 -2.07
C TYR A 5 -5.58 -13.88 -1.38
N GLU A 6 -5.18 -14.94 -0.69
CA GLU A 6 -3.88 -15.03 -0.03
C GLU A 6 -2.85 -15.59 -1.01
N ARG A 7 -1.67 -14.98 -1.04
CA ARG A 7 -0.54 -15.41 -1.86
C ARG A 7 0.72 -15.50 -1.00
N GLY A 8 1.38 -16.66 -1.03
CA GLY A 8 2.60 -16.93 -0.25
C GLY A 8 2.34 -17.92 0.88
N ILE A 9 3.36 -18.13 1.73
CA ILE A 9 3.32 -19.05 2.87
C ILE A 9 3.45 -18.23 4.15
N TYR A 10 2.61 -18.54 5.15
CA TYR A 10 2.68 -17.92 6.47
C TYR A 10 4.11 -18.03 7.07
N PRO A 11 4.66 -16.97 7.70
CA PRO A 11 4.04 -15.67 8.01
C PRO A 11 4.22 -14.59 6.94
N GLN A 12 4.80 -14.91 5.78
CA GLN A 12 5.10 -13.96 4.70
C GLN A 12 3.97 -13.91 3.65
N SER A 13 2.75 -14.32 4.02
CA SER A 13 1.64 -14.27 3.09
C SER A 13 1.15 -12.85 2.87
N THR A 14 0.76 -12.58 1.63
CA THR A 14 0.24 -11.29 1.18
C THR A 14 -1.21 -11.45 0.75
N TYR A 15 -2.02 -10.43 1.01
CA TYR A 15 -3.41 -10.40 0.57
C TYR A 15 -3.56 -9.48 -0.64
N ILE A 16 -4.22 -9.99 -1.67
CA ILE A 16 -4.37 -9.29 -2.96
C ILE A 16 -5.84 -9.27 -3.33
N PHE A 17 -6.31 -8.15 -3.86
CA PHE A 17 -7.66 -8.05 -4.43
C PHE A 17 -7.79 -8.99 -5.63
N LYS A 18 -8.90 -9.73 -5.69
CA LYS A 18 -9.21 -10.62 -6.82
C LYS A 18 -9.56 -9.85 -8.09
N HIS A 19 -10.10 -8.65 -7.96
CA HIS A 19 -10.57 -7.82 -9.07
C HIS A 19 -10.06 -6.38 -8.92
N ALA A 20 -9.41 -5.87 -9.97
CA ALA A 20 -8.88 -4.50 -9.99
C ALA A 20 -9.99 -3.45 -9.81
N LEU A 21 -11.15 -3.64 -10.44
CA LEU A 21 -12.30 -2.74 -10.30
C LEU A 21 -12.81 -2.64 -8.86
N THR A 22 -12.82 -3.76 -8.13
CA THR A 22 -13.20 -3.77 -6.71
C THR A 22 -12.20 -2.97 -5.87
N GLN A 23 -10.90 -3.10 -6.15
CA GLN A 23 -9.86 -2.33 -5.48
C GLN A 23 -10.02 -0.83 -5.75
N GLU A 24 -10.24 -0.44 -7.01
CA GLU A 24 -10.44 0.94 -7.43
C GLU A 24 -11.65 1.57 -6.73
N VAL A 25 -12.82 0.91 -6.81
CA VAL A 25 -14.05 1.40 -6.16
C VAL A 25 -13.89 1.50 -4.65
N ALA A 26 -13.27 0.50 -4.00
CA ALA A 26 -13.02 0.55 -2.57
C ALA A 26 -12.07 1.71 -2.22
N TYR A 27 -11.00 1.91 -2.99
CA TYR A 27 -10.04 2.99 -2.79
C TYR A 27 -10.68 4.37 -2.98
N ASP A 28 -11.50 4.56 -4.01
CA ASP A 28 -12.15 5.83 -4.32
C ASP A 28 -13.33 6.15 -3.38
N SER A 29 -13.90 5.14 -2.73
CA SER A 29 -14.90 5.34 -1.67
C SER A 29 -14.33 5.93 -0.38
N LEU A 30 -12.99 5.90 -0.19
CA LEU A 30 -12.35 6.44 1.00
C LEU A 30 -12.36 7.97 0.98
N LEU A 31 -12.60 8.57 2.16
CA LEU A 31 -12.42 10.00 2.36
C LEU A 31 -11.00 10.43 1.98
N LEU A 32 -10.86 11.58 1.32
CA LEU A 32 -9.56 12.10 0.88
C LEU A 32 -8.54 12.18 2.03
N LYS A 33 -8.96 12.66 3.21
CA LYS A 33 -8.12 12.70 4.42
C LYS A 33 -7.60 11.31 4.78
N ARG A 34 -8.45 10.28 4.69
CA ARG A 34 -8.07 8.91 5.02
C ARG A 34 -7.07 8.35 4.01
N ARG A 35 -7.22 8.66 2.72
CA ARG A 35 -6.25 8.25 1.68
C ARG A 35 -4.87 8.86 1.96
N LYS A 36 -4.83 10.16 2.26
CA LYS A 36 -3.60 10.87 2.63
C LYS A 36 -2.86 10.24 3.81
N GLU A 37 -3.59 9.96 4.90
CA GLU A 37 -3.05 9.28 6.09
C GLU A 37 -2.49 7.88 5.77
N ILE A 38 -3.19 7.11 4.93
CA ILE A 38 -2.73 5.78 4.52
C ILE A 38 -1.44 5.88 3.70
N HIS A 39 -1.39 6.79 2.72
CA HIS A 39 -0.19 7.00 1.92
C HIS A 39 1.01 7.44 2.77
N GLU A 40 0.81 8.38 3.72
CA GLU A 40 1.87 8.84 4.61
C GLU A 40 2.39 7.70 5.48
N LYS A 41 1.49 6.89 6.03
CA LYS A 41 1.85 5.73 6.84
C LYS A 41 2.65 4.71 6.05
N ILE A 42 2.30 4.47 4.78
CA ILE A 42 3.05 3.54 3.93
C ILE A 42 4.47 4.06 3.68
N GLY A 43 4.63 5.34 3.35
CA GLY A 43 5.95 5.96 3.16
C GLY A 43 6.84 5.78 4.39
N LYS A 44 6.32 6.12 5.58
CA LYS A 44 7.03 5.96 6.85
C LYS A 44 7.42 4.51 7.15
N VAL A 45 6.56 3.55 6.80
CA VAL A 45 6.86 2.11 7.00
C VAL A 45 7.96 1.66 6.04
N ILE A 46 7.96 2.10 4.80
CA ILE A 46 9.04 1.79 3.84
C ILE A 46 10.37 2.31 4.37
N GLU A 47 10.41 3.56 4.84
CA GLU A 47 11.63 4.15 5.42
C GLU A 47 12.13 3.38 6.65
N ALA A 48 11.20 2.96 7.53
CA ALA A 48 11.55 2.22 8.74
C ALA A 48 12.02 0.79 8.47
N LEU A 49 11.48 0.12 7.45
CA LEU A 49 11.86 -1.25 7.10
C LEU A 49 13.17 -1.34 6.31
N TYR A 50 13.51 -0.28 5.56
CA TYR A 50 14.62 -0.29 4.62
C TYR A 50 15.54 0.94 4.75
N PRO A 51 16.02 1.27 5.96
CA PRO A 51 16.79 2.50 6.20
C PRO A 51 18.10 2.57 5.40
N ASP A 52 18.74 1.42 5.13
CA ASP A 52 20.05 1.35 4.46
C ASP A 52 19.96 1.16 2.94
N ARG A 53 18.74 1.19 2.36
CA ARG A 53 18.52 0.95 0.92
C ARG A 53 17.36 1.76 0.35
N LEU A 54 17.15 2.97 0.88
CA LEU A 54 16.02 3.84 0.51
C LEU A 54 16.00 4.17 -0.99
N GLU A 55 17.16 4.22 -1.62
CA GLU A 55 17.33 4.47 -3.05
C GLU A 55 16.58 3.46 -3.93
N GLU A 56 16.45 2.21 -3.48
CA GLU A 56 15.66 1.17 -4.16
C GLU A 56 14.16 1.50 -4.17
N TYR A 57 13.72 2.38 -3.27
CA TYR A 57 12.30 2.70 -3.02
C TYR A 57 11.92 4.15 -3.33
N TYR A 58 12.82 4.97 -3.88
CA TYR A 58 12.53 6.40 -4.13
C TYR A 58 11.30 6.65 -4.99
N GLU A 59 11.05 5.83 -6.03
CA GLU A 59 9.84 5.94 -6.85
C GLU A 59 8.58 5.71 -6.01
N LEU A 60 8.60 4.68 -5.15
CA LEU A 60 7.48 4.33 -4.29
C LEU A 60 7.26 5.38 -3.20
N LEU A 61 8.34 5.88 -2.59
CA LEU A 61 8.30 6.96 -1.61
C LEU A 61 7.73 8.25 -2.21
N ALA A 62 8.18 8.63 -3.41
CA ALA A 62 7.64 9.78 -4.12
C ALA A 62 6.15 9.61 -4.43
N TYR A 63 5.73 8.41 -4.86
CA TYR A 63 4.33 8.09 -5.12
C TYR A 63 3.45 8.25 -3.87
N HIS A 64 3.90 7.74 -2.72
CA HIS A 64 3.16 7.79 -1.46
C HIS A 64 3.15 9.20 -0.87
N TYR A 65 4.30 9.84 -0.69
CA TYR A 65 4.36 11.19 -0.14
C TYR A 65 3.69 12.24 -1.02
N GLY A 66 3.71 12.07 -2.34
CA GLY A 66 2.96 12.95 -3.26
C GLY A 66 1.43 12.82 -3.15
N ARG A 67 0.92 11.79 -2.47
CA ARG A 67 -0.51 11.53 -2.23
C ARG A 67 -0.93 11.71 -0.77
N SER A 68 0.02 12.08 0.09
CA SER A 68 -0.20 12.51 1.48
C SER A 68 -0.74 13.94 1.55
#